data_AF-A0A183AAN3-F1
#
_entry.id   AF-A0A183AAN3-F1
#
_cell.length_a   1.000
_cell.length_b   1.000
_cell.length_c   1.000
_cell.angle_alpha   90.00
_cell.angle_beta   90.00
_cell.angle_gamma   90.00
#
_symmetry.space_group_name_H-M   'P 1'
#
loop_
_entity.id
_entity.type
_entity.pdbx_description
1 polymer ?
#
loop_
_entity_poly.entity_id
_entity_poly.type
_entity_poly.pdbx_seq_one_letter_code
_entity_poly.pdbx_strand_id
1 'polypeptide(L)'
;MQQRKLPPRSQCIIVVNPTEAEATATQARLDYHLQLLRSHMVTLFDGDEVEPAASIRVNAAFRLGKPRQDNSPRPLKVVLRAEGEAKAIFQRTHKLKGTPARFLKDLGSDQRSKMKTALEELMERRAKGETDLCIRDFPVTKCYERVDDGHVAVLELLFLSARVSLFECWRTTPIRKDLEKPCGAEASFVTEGIPQLE
;
A
#
# COMPACT_ATOMS: atom_id res chain seq x y z
N MET A 1 -25.51 20.30 5.63
CA MET A 1 -24.62 19.16 5.96
C MET A 1 -23.31 19.34 5.20
N GLN A 2 -22.19 19.61 5.88
CA GLN A 2 -20.89 19.68 5.19
C GLN A 2 -20.51 18.26 4.73
N GLN A 3 -20.45 18.04 3.41
CA GLN A 3 -19.79 16.85 2.88
C GLN A 3 -18.33 16.90 3.33
N ARG A 4 -17.92 15.99 4.22
CA ARG A 4 -16.50 15.80 4.52
C ARG A 4 -15.82 15.42 3.21
N LYS A 5 -14.95 16.28 2.70
CA LYS A 5 -14.13 15.97 1.53
C LYS A 5 -13.29 14.73 1.87
N LEU A 6 -13.45 13.68 1.07
CA LEU A 6 -12.58 12.53 1.16
C LEU A 6 -11.14 12.97 0.85
N PRO A 7 -10.13 12.43 1.55
CA PRO A 7 -8.75 12.74 1.24
C PRO A 7 -8.45 12.36 -0.23
N PRO A 8 -7.67 13.18 -0.95
CA PRO A 8 -7.19 12.83 -2.28
C PRO A 8 -6.52 11.45 -2.30
N ARG A 9 -6.83 10.63 -3.31
CA ARG A 9 -6.21 9.29 -3.44
C ARG A 9 -4.70 9.34 -3.62
N SER A 10 -4.17 10.45 -4.13
CA SER A 10 -2.73 10.69 -4.22
C SER A 10 -2.02 10.75 -2.85
N GLN A 11 -2.77 11.01 -1.77
CA GLN A 11 -2.29 10.94 -0.38
C GLN A 11 -2.42 9.53 0.23
N CYS A 12 -3.00 8.58 -0.50
CA CYS A 12 -3.31 7.25 0.01
C CYS A 12 -2.31 6.22 -0.53
N ILE A 13 -1.84 5.37 0.37
CA ILE A 13 -1.06 4.17 0.03
C ILE A 13 -1.87 2.92 0.37
N ILE A 14 -1.73 1.88 -0.44
CA ILE A 14 -2.29 0.56 -0.18
C ILE A 14 -1.14 -0.38 0.14
N VAL A 15 -1.11 -0.90 1.36
CA VAL A 15 -0.18 -1.95 1.76
C VAL A 15 -0.85 -3.30 1.54
N VAL A 16 -0.26 -4.13 0.68
CA VAL A 16 -0.73 -5.49 0.39
C VAL A 16 0.15 -6.51 1.10
N ASN A 17 -0.46 -7.63 1.47
CA ASN A 17 0.09 -8.64 2.37
C ASN A 17 0.64 -8.09 3.71
N PRO A 18 -0.03 -7.15 4.42
CA PRO A 18 0.40 -6.79 5.77
C PRO A 18 -0.09 -7.82 6.77
N THR A 19 0.75 -8.27 7.71
CA THR A 19 0.36 -9.16 8.81
C THR A 19 -0.93 -8.67 9.49
N GLU A 20 -1.91 -9.54 9.71
CA GLU A 20 -3.19 -9.14 10.30
C GLU A 20 -3.07 -8.93 11.81
N ALA A 21 -3.82 -7.98 12.36
CA ALA A 21 -3.86 -7.75 13.81
C ALA A 21 -4.81 -8.77 14.45
N GLU A 22 -4.36 -9.46 15.50
CA GLU A 22 -5.20 -10.39 16.28
C GLU A 22 -6.09 -9.66 17.30
N ALA A 23 -5.75 -8.42 17.63
CA ALA A 23 -6.48 -7.62 18.61
C ALA A 23 -7.94 -7.38 18.18
N THR A 24 -8.89 -7.52 19.11
CA THR A 24 -10.32 -7.26 18.87
C THR A 24 -10.69 -5.79 19.10
N ALA A 25 -9.97 -5.10 19.99
CA ALA A 25 -10.20 -3.69 20.30
C ALA A 25 -9.70 -2.78 19.17
N THR A 26 -10.52 -1.80 18.77
CA THR A 26 -10.21 -0.86 17.67
C THR A 26 -8.89 -0.12 17.89
N GLN A 27 -8.64 0.41 19.09
CA GLN A 27 -7.41 1.16 19.38
C GLN A 27 -6.16 0.28 19.25
N ALA A 28 -6.18 -0.92 19.85
CA ALA A 28 -5.06 -1.86 19.76
C ALA A 28 -4.77 -2.29 18.31
N ARG A 29 -5.79 -2.42 17.46
CA ARG A 29 -5.63 -2.69 16.02
C ARG A 29 -4.97 -1.52 15.30
N LEU A 30 -5.38 -0.29 15.62
CA LEU A 30 -4.77 0.91 15.06
C LEU A 30 -3.29 1.01 15.44
N ASP A 31 -2.98 0.84 16.74
CA ASP A 31 -1.62 0.91 17.26
C ASP A 31 -0.73 -0.16 16.60
N TYR A 32 -1.24 -1.38 16.45
CA TYR A 32 -0.57 -2.45 15.71
C TYR A 32 -0.29 -2.05 14.24
N HIS A 33 -1.26 -1.46 13.54
CA HIS A 33 -1.06 -1.00 12.17
C HIS A 33 -0.05 0.14 12.08
N LEU A 34 -0.07 1.08 13.02
CA LEU A 34 0.91 2.18 13.08
C LEU A 34 2.32 1.64 13.38
N GLN A 35 2.47 0.66 14.26
CA GLN A 35 3.74 0.00 14.54
C GLN A 35 4.27 -0.78 13.32
N LEU A 36 3.40 -1.49 12.60
CA LEU A 36 3.76 -2.15 11.35
C LEU A 36 4.21 -1.14 10.28
N LEU A 37 3.58 0.03 10.21
CA LEU A 37 4.01 1.08 9.30
C LEU A 37 5.36 1.67 9.72
N ARG A 38 5.59 1.88 11.02
CA ARG A 38 6.89 2.33 11.57
C ARG A 38 8.03 1.42 11.16
N SER A 39 7.86 0.10 11.30
CA SER A 39 8.92 -0.84 10.94
C SER A 39 9.25 -0.78 9.44
N HIS A 40 8.24 -0.62 8.58
CA HIS A 40 8.46 -0.38 7.16
C HIS A 40 9.11 0.98 6.87
N MET A 41 8.76 2.05 7.59
CA MET A 41 9.41 3.36 7.43
C MET A 41 10.90 3.29 7.78
N VAL A 42 11.28 2.58 8.84
CA VAL A 42 12.70 2.35 9.20
C VAL A 42 13.47 1.63 8.09
N THR A 43 12.83 0.75 7.34
CA THR A 43 13.47 0.09 6.18
C THR A 43 13.51 0.98 4.94
N LEU A 44 12.52 1.86 4.76
CA LEU A 44 12.43 2.75 3.61
C LEU A 44 13.39 3.94 3.70
N PHE A 45 13.50 4.51 4.89
CA PHE A 45 14.38 5.63 5.19
C PHE A 45 15.54 5.06 5.98
N ASP A 46 16.72 4.97 5.33
CA ASP A 46 17.93 4.46 5.98
C ASP A 46 18.16 5.28 7.26
N GLY A 47 18.84 4.72 8.26
CA GLY A 47 19.01 5.35 9.59
C GLY A 47 19.57 6.77 9.59
N ASP A 48 20.12 7.26 8.47
CA ASP A 48 20.63 8.62 8.29
C ASP A 48 19.55 9.62 7.75
N GLU A 49 18.43 9.13 7.21
CA GLU A 49 17.28 9.92 6.75
C GLU A 49 16.17 9.99 7.82
N VAL A 50 16.54 10.15 9.09
CA VAL A 50 15.61 10.20 10.24
C VAL A 50 14.59 11.33 10.09
N GLU A 51 15.03 12.50 9.61
CA GLU A 51 14.18 13.70 9.47
C GLU A 51 13.02 13.49 8.48
N PRO A 52 13.27 13.03 7.23
CA PRO A 52 12.19 12.66 6.31
C PRO A 52 11.25 11.60 6.88
N ALA A 53 11.76 10.56 7.55
CA ALA A 53 10.94 9.50 8.13
C ALA A 53 10.02 10.02 9.24
N ALA A 54 10.57 10.85 10.14
CA ALA A 54 9.85 11.43 11.27
C ALA A 54 8.81 12.47 10.85
N SER A 55 9.00 13.08 9.68
CA SER A 55 8.06 14.04 9.10
C SER A 55 6.77 13.40 8.58
N ILE A 56 6.77 12.09 8.27
CA ILE A 56 5.60 11.40 7.72
C ILE A 56 4.51 11.32 8.79
N ARG A 57 3.33 11.87 8.49
CA ARG A 57 2.16 11.81 9.38
C ARG A 57 1.05 10.95 8.77
N VAL A 58 0.57 9.99 9.55
CA VAL A 58 -0.59 9.17 9.19
C VAL A 58 -1.84 9.78 9.78
N ASN A 59 -2.79 10.15 8.93
CA ASN A 59 -4.11 10.66 9.35
C ASN A 59 -5.07 9.51 9.68
N ALA A 60 -4.98 8.39 8.95
CA ALA A 60 -5.82 7.22 9.18
C ALA A 60 -5.17 5.96 8.61
N ALA A 61 -5.44 4.81 9.22
CA ALA A 61 -5.08 3.51 8.71
C ALA A 61 -6.22 2.52 8.97
N PHE A 62 -6.69 1.82 7.94
CA PHE A 62 -7.79 0.88 8.07
C PHE A 62 -7.74 -0.24 7.03
N ARG A 63 -8.25 -1.42 7.38
CA ARG A 63 -8.27 -2.59 6.48
C ARG A 63 -9.38 -2.45 5.44
N LEU A 64 -9.07 -2.83 4.22
CA LEU A 64 -10.02 -2.89 3.12
C LEU A 64 -10.71 -4.26 3.09
N GLY A 65 -12.04 -4.23 3.08
CA GLY A 65 -12.86 -5.42 2.93
C GLY A 65 -13.18 -6.19 4.21
N LYS A 66 -14.00 -7.23 4.03
CA LYS A 66 -14.37 -8.16 5.10
C LYS A 66 -13.24 -9.17 5.34
N PRO A 67 -13.05 -9.66 6.58
CA PRO A 67 -12.12 -10.76 6.87
C PRO A 67 -12.34 -11.92 5.90
N ARG A 68 -11.25 -12.53 5.45
CA ARG A 68 -11.29 -13.62 4.47
C ARG A 68 -11.28 -14.96 5.19
N GLN A 69 -11.93 -15.97 4.62
CA GLN A 69 -12.00 -17.32 5.19
C GLN A 69 -10.68 -18.09 5.07
N ASP A 70 -9.85 -17.74 4.08
CA ASP A 70 -8.55 -18.37 3.83
C ASP A 70 -7.42 -17.82 4.73
N ASN A 71 -7.77 -17.01 5.75
CA ASN A 71 -6.85 -16.28 6.61
C ASN A 71 -5.85 -15.39 5.85
N SER A 72 -6.09 -15.10 4.56
CA SER A 72 -5.19 -14.24 3.81
C SER A 72 -5.33 -12.78 4.29
N PRO A 73 -4.21 -12.08 4.48
CA PRO A 73 -4.22 -10.74 5.06
C PRO A 73 -4.97 -9.77 4.14
N ARG A 74 -5.90 -9.01 4.74
CA ARG A 74 -6.59 -7.93 4.02
C ARG A 74 -5.63 -6.78 3.70
N PRO A 75 -5.78 -6.12 2.55
CA PRO A 75 -5.02 -4.90 2.28
C PRO A 75 -5.28 -3.83 3.35
N LEU A 76 -4.24 -3.08 3.71
CA LEU A 76 -4.33 -1.93 4.60
C LEU A 76 -4.29 -0.65 3.75
N LYS A 77 -5.31 0.20 3.87
CA LYS A 77 -5.28 1.55 3.32
C LYS A 77 -4.77 2.51 4.38
N VAL A 78 -3.79 3.32 4.00
CA VAL A 78 -3.21 4.34 4.86
C VAL A 78 -3.37 5.68 4.17
N VAL A 79 -3.88 6.66 4.91
CA VAL A 79 -4.07 8.04 4.48
C VAL A 79 -2.99 8.87 5.13
N LEU A 80 -2.11 9.43 4.31
CA LEU A 80 -1.06 10.35 4.75
C LEU A 80 -1.59 11.78 4.81
N ARG A 81 -0.86 12.67 5.46
CA ARG A 81 -1.23 14.07 5.58
C ARG A 81 -1.05 14.82 4.27
N ALA A 82 0.01 14.49 3.52
CA ALA A 82 0.37 15.17 2.29
C ALA A 82 0.70 14.19 1.15
N GLU A 83 0.45 14.64 -0.08
CA GLU A 83 0.76 13.86 -1.28
C GLU A 83 2.28 13.68 -1.46
N GLY A 84 3.07 14.66 -1.02
CA GLY A 84 4.53 14.59 -1.02
C GLY A 84 5.06 13.41 -0.19
N GLU A 85 4.40 13.07 0.92
CA GLU A 85 4.78 11.93 1.77
C GLU A 85 4.57 10.60 1.02
N ALA A 86 3.42 10.45 0.35
CA ALA A 86 3.16 9.27 -0.48
C ALA A 86 4.21 9.13 -1.58
N LYS A 87 4.56 10.24 -2.24
CA LYS A 87 5.59 10.26 -3.28
C LYS A 87 6.97 9.87 -2.73
N ALA A 88 7.36 10.39 -1.57
CA ALA A 88 8.63 10.08 -0.92
C ALA A 88 8.75 8.59 -0.56
N ILE A 89 7.65 7.98 -0.07
CA ILE A 89 7.55 6.54 0.17
C ILE A 89 7.72 5.77 -1.14
N PHE A 90 6.97 6.13 -2.19
CA PHE A 90 7.04 5.40 -3.48
C PHE A 90 8.40 5.45 -4.16
N GLN A 91 9.17 6.52 -3.97
CA GLN A 91 10.55 6.60 -4.46
C GLN A 91 11.46 5.56 -3.80
N ARG A 92 11.16 5.18 -2.55
CA ARG A 92 11.98 4.29 -1.72
C ARG A 92 11.46 2.86 -1.64
N THR A 93 10.27 2.55 -2.18
CA THR A 93 9.64 1.21 -2.10
C THR A 93 10.54 0.08 -2.58
N HIS A 94 11.49 0.34 -3.48
CA HIS A 94 12.48 -0.64 -3.92
C HIS A 94 13.32 -1.22 -2.76
N LYS A 95 13.50 -0.48 -1.66
CA LYS A 95 14.20 -0.94 -0.44
C LYS A 95 13.43 -1.99 0.35
N LEU A 96 12.13 -2.11 0.12
CA LEU A 96 11.31 -3.20 0.67
C LEU A 96 11.48 -4.52 -0.12
N LYS A 97 12.44 -4.62 -1.05
CA LYS A 97 12.71 -5.87 -1.76
C LYS A 97 13.05 -6.98 -0.75
N GLY A 98 12.44 -8.15 -0.93
CA GLY A 98 12.56 -9.27 0.01
C GLY A 98 11.54 -9.28 1.15
N THR A 99 10.88 -8.17 1.48
CA THR A 99 9.76 -8.20 2.44
C THR A 99 8.50 -8.78 1.78
N PRO A 100 7.62 -9.47 2.52
CA PRO A 100 6.35 -9.97 1.97
C PRO A 100 5.35 -8.83 1.68
N ALA A 101 5.38 -7.75 2.45
CA ALA A 101 4.53 -6.58 2.25
C ALA A 101 4.98 -5.73 1.05
N ARG A 102 4.02 -5.14 0.34
CA ARG A 102 4.26 -4.20 -0.78
C ARG A 102 3.37 -2.98 -0.68
N PHE A 103 3.90 -1.86 -1.14
CA PHE A 103 3.24 -0.56 -1.09
C PHE A 103 2.80 -0.15 -2.50
N LEU A 104 1.51 0.11 -2.69
CA LEU A 104 0.90 0.44 -3.98
C LEU A 104 0.17 1.79 -3.92
N LYS A 105 0.07 2.47 -5.06
CA LYS A 105 -0.73 3.69 -5.21
C LYS A 105 -2.23 3.36 -5.11
N ASP A 106 -3.01 4.20 -4.43
CA ASP A 106 -4.47 4.14 -4.52
C ASP A 106 -4.93 4.77 -5.85
N LEU A 107 -5.31 3.91 -6.80
CA LEU A 107 -5.71 4.32 -8.14
C LEU A 107 -7.22 4.65 -8.20
N GLY A 108 -7.58 5.67 -8.99
CA GLY A 108 -8.97 5.99 -9.34
C GLY A 108 -9.68 4.89 -10.12
N SER A 109 -10.99 5.02 -10.39
CA SER A 109 -11.72 4.06 -11.25
C SER A 109 -11.06 3.89 -12.62
N ASP A 110 -10.76 5.00 -13.28
CA ASP A 110 -10.32 5.01 -14.67
C ASP A 110 -8.89 4.49 -14.77
N GLN A 111 -8.04 4.88 -13.83
CA GLN A 111 -6.68 4.34 -13.68
C GLN A 111 -6.70 2.83 -13.39
N ARG A 112 -7.63 2.33 -12.55
CA ARG A 112 -7.79 0.90 -12.31
C ARG A 112 -8.24 0.16 -13.56
N SER A 113 -9.14 0.76 -14.35
CA SER A 113 -9.56 0.19 -15.64
C SER A 113 -8.37 0.06 -16.60
N LYS A 114 -7.56 1.13 -16.73
CA LYS A 114 -6.33 1.10 -17.54
C LYS A 114 -5.33 0.06 -17.05
N MET A 115 -5.10 -0.01 -15.74
CA MET A 115 -4.21 -1.00 -15.13
C MET A 115 -4.68 -2.44 -15.38
N LYS A 116 -6.00 -2.69 -15.35
CA LYS A 116 -6.57 -3.99 -15.69
C LYS A 116 -6.27 -4.36 -17.15
N THR A 117 -6.57 -3.47 -18.09
CA THR A 117 -6.30 -3.70 -19.52
C THR A 117 -4.81 -3.95 -19.78
N ALA A 118 -3.93 -3.17 -19.14
CA ALA A 118 -2.49 -3.33 -19.22
C ALA A 118 -2.01 -4.72 -18.78
N LEU A 119 -2.62 -5.24 -17.72
CA LEU A 119 -2.23 -6.54 -17.20
C LEU A 119 -2.76 -7.69 -18.06
N GLU A 120 -3.98 -7.57 -18.58
CA GLU A 120 -4.53 -8.51 -19.56
C GLU A 120 -3.60 -8.59 -20.79
N GLU A 121 -3.16 -7.44 -21.31
CA GLU A 121 -2.18 -7.37 -22.39
C GLU A 121 -0.83 -8.02 -22.01
N LEU A 122 -0.31 -7.71 -20.82
CA LEU A 122 0.96 -8.27 -20.32
C LEU A 122 0.91 -9.81 -20.29
N MET A 123 -0.17 -10.37 -19.75
CA MET A 123 -0.38 -11.81 -19.68
C MET A 123 -0.52 -12.44 -21.07
N GLU A 124 -1.26 -11.81 -21.99
CA GLU A 124 -1.42 -12.31 -23.36
C GLU A 124 -0.09 -12.35 -24.11
N ARG A 125 0.71 -11.29 -24.00
CA ARG A 125 2.02 -11.21 -24.66
C ARG A 125 3.02 -12.20 -24.08
N ARG A 126 3.01 -12.39 -22.76
CA ARG A 126 3.80 -13.45 -22.10
C ARG A 126 3.38 -14.85 -22.55
N ALA A 127 2.08 -15.09 -22.71
CA ALA A 127 1.58 -16.36 -23.25
C ALA A 127 2.01 -16.61 -24.71
N LYS A 128 2.29 -15.54 -25.47
CA LYS A 128 2.89 -15.60 -26.83
C LYS A 128 4.42 -15.75 -26.81
N GLY A 129 5.04 -15.86 -25.64
CA GLY A 129 6.49 -16.03 -25.48
C GLY A 129 7.27 -14.72 -25.43
N GLU A 130 6.61 -13.56 -25.36
CA GLU A 130 7.32 -12.30 -25.16
C GLU A 130 7.84 -12.18 -23.73
N THR A 131 9.16 -11.96 -23.60
CA THR A 131 9.86 -11.74 -22.33
C THR A 131 10.14 -10.25 -22.12
N ASP A 132 10.62 -9.90 -20.92
CA ASP A 132 11.11 -8.56 -20.62
C ASP A 132 10.04 -7.47 -20.78
N LEU A 133 8.80 -7.78 -20.39
CA LEU A 133 7.66 -6.85 -20.43
C LEU A 133 7.35 -6.30 -19.03
N CYS A 134 7.03 -5.00 -18.95
CA CYS A 134 6.61 -4.32 -17.73
C CYS A 134 5.54 -3.27 -18.03
N ILE A 135 4.68 -3.03 -17.04
CA ILE A 135 3.71 -1.94 -17.08
C ILE A 135 4.38 -0.68 -16.53
N ARG A 136 4.47 0.38 -17.34
CA ARG A 136 4.94 1.70 -16.91
C ARG A 136 3.87 2.72 -17.28
N ASP A 137 3.33 3.44 -16.30
CA ASP A 137 2.28 4.45 -16.49
C ASP A 137 1.03 3.96 -17.25
N PHE A 138 0.68 2.68 -17.07
CA PHE A 138 -0.41 1.92 -17.70
C PHE A 138 -0.10 1.18 -19.02
N PRO A 139 0.68 1.61 -20.01
CA PRO A 139 1.01 0.74 -21.14
C PRO A 139 1.98 -0.39 -20.78
N VAL A 140 1.91 -1.50 -21.53
CA VAL A 140 2.92 -2.57 -21.52
C VAL A 140 4.08 -2.17 -22.41
N THR A 141 5.27 -2.13 -21.83
CA THR A 141 6.50 -1.72 -22.50
C THR A 141 7.56 -2.80 -22.36
N LYS A 142 8.50 -2.86 -23.31
CA LYS A 142 9.68 -3.72 -23.20
C LYS A 142 10.68 -3.07 -22.24
N CYS A 143 11.04 -3.75 -21.18
CA CYS A 143 12.06 -3.32 -20.23
C CYS A 143 13.41 -3.79 -20.74
N TYR A 144 14.31 -2.85 -20.99
CA TYR A 144 15.70 -3.17 -21.33
C TYR A 144 16.59 -3.31 -20.08
N GLU A 145 16.06 -2.91 -18.92
CA GLU A 145 16.65 -3.18 -17.61
C GLU A 145 16.11 -4.53 -17.14
N ARG A 146 16.99 -5.42 -16.65
CA ARG A 146 16.59 -6.65 -15.95
C ARG A 146 15.66 -6.24 -14.81
N VAL A 147 14.36 -6.39 -15.02
CA VAL A 147 13.41 -6.32 -13.92
C VAL A 147 13.63 -7.60 -13.14
N ASP A 148 14.27 -7.50 -11.98
CA ASP A 148 14.38 -8.62 -11.05
C ASP A 148 13.01 -9.31 -10.92
N ASP A 149 12.98 -10.63 -11.13
CA ASP A 149 11.77 -11.46 -11.23
C ASP A 149 10.76 -11.24 -10.08
N GLY A 150 11.22 -10.74 -8.93
CA GLY A 150 10.39 -10.39 -7.77
C GLY A 150 9.41 -9.21 -7.98
N HIS A 151 9.64 -8.30 -8.95
CA HIS A 151 8.71 -7.18 -9.18
C HIS A 151 7.54 -7.54 -10.10
N VAL A 152 7.75 -8.42 -11.10
CA VAL A 152 6.69 -8.79 -12.03
C VAL A 152 5.85 -9.94 -11.50
N ALA A 153 6.45 -10.89 -10.77
CA ALA A 153 5.73 -11.99 -10.14
C ALA A 153 4.66 -11.51 -9.14
N VAL A 154 4.85 -10.34 -8.49
CA VAL A 154 3.92 -9.84 -7.46
C VAL A 154 2.72 -9.09 -8.04
N LEU A 155 2.87 -8.41 -9.18
CA LEU A 155 1.72 -7.87 -9.93
C LEU A 155 0.86 -9.01 -10.51
N GLU A 156 1.49 -10.09 -10.97
CA GLU A 156 0.79 -11.32 -11.37
C GLU A 156 0.16 -12.04 -10.17
N LEU A 157 0.81 -12.13 -9.01
CA LEU A 157 0.24 -12.73 -7.80
C LEU A 157 -0.92 -11.92 -7.24
N LEU A 158 -0.84 -10.58 -7.30
CA LEU A 158 -1.95 -9.68 -6.95
C LEU A 158 -3.17 -9.97 -7.80
N PHE A 159 -3.00 -10.23 -9.10
CA PHE A 159 -4.11 -10.48 -10.01
C PHE A 159 -4.59 -11.93 -10.04
N LEU A 160 -3.71 -12.90 -9.80
CA LEU A 160 -4.10 -14.28 -9.53
C LEU A 160 -4.93 -14.36 -8.23
N SER A 161 -4.60 -13.58 -7.20
CA SER A 161 -5.49 -13.41 -6.03
C SER A 161 -6.74 -12.57 -6.33
N ALA A 162 -6.66 -11.64 -7.30
CA ALA A 162 -7.78 -10.81 -7.73
C ALA A 162 -8.78 -11.54 -8.64
N ARG A 163 -8.42 -12.66 -9.27
CA ARG A 163 -9.35 -13.55 -9.98
C ARG A 163 -10.39 -14.16 -9.05
N VAL A 164 -10.18 -14.17 -7.72
CA VAL A 164 -11.08 -14.85 -6.77
C VAL A 164 -11.70 -13.93 -5.70
N SER A 165 -11.14 -12.76 -5.34
CA SER A 165 -11.73 -11.99 -4.22
C SER A 165 -11.58 -10.46 -4.16
N LEU A 166 -10.63 -9.85 -4.87
CA LEU A 166 -10.51 -8.38 -4.84
C LEU A 166 -11.56 -7.67 -5.72
N PHE A 167 -12.11 -8.33 -6.73
CA PHE A 167 -13.07 -7.69 -7.65
C PHE A 167 -14.46 -7.49 -7.03
N GLU A 168 -14.95 -8.48 -6.28
CA GLU A 168 -16.22 -8.40 -5.52
C GLU A 168 -16.13 -7.39 -4.36
N CYS A 169 -15.00 -7.41 -3.63
CA CYS A 169 -14.80 -6.54 -2.48
C CYS A 169 -14.65 -5.05 -2.85
N TRP A 170 -14.12 -4.75 -4.04
CA TRP A 170 -13.77 -3.39 -4.47
C TRP A 170 -14.85 -2.71 -5.34
N ARG A 171 -15.81 -3.46 -5.88
CA ARG A 171 -17.01 -2.94 -6.58
C ARG A 171 -18.12 -2.47 -5.64
N THR A 172 -18.23 -3.09 -4.45
CA THR A 172 -19.45 -3.01 -3.63
C THR A 172 -19.28 -2.35 -2.28
N THR A 173 -18.06 -1.97 -1.88
CA THR A 173 -17.89 -1.14 -0.68
C THR A 173 -18.02 0.33 -1.06
N PRO A 174 -19.17 1.00 -0.80
CA PRO A 174 -19.09 2.41 -0.52
C PRO A 174 -18.04 2.56 0.58
N ILE A 175 -17.11 3.51 0.42
CA ILE A 175 -16.28 3.98 1.53
C ILE A 175 -17.29 4.22 2.65
N ARG A 176 -17.32 3.32 3.65
CA ARG A 176 -18.30 3.43 4.72
C ARG A 176 -18.16 4.84 5.27
N LYS A 177 -19.29 5.54 5.43
CA LYS A 177 -19.35 6.83 6.13
C LYS A 177 -18.82 6.70 7.56
N ASP A 178 -18.66 5.47 8.03
CA ASP A 178 -17.79 5.05 9.12
C ASP A 178 -16.33 5.09 8.66
N LEU A 179 -15.83 6.29 8.27
CA LEU A 179 -14.51 6.64 8.78
C LEU A 179 -14.70 6.48 10.29
N GLU A 180 -14.16 5.41 10.88
CA GLU A 180 -13.83 5.41 12.29
C GLU A 180 -13.30 6.81 12.57
N LYS A 181 -13.96 7.53 13.50
CA LYS A 181 -13.57 8.89 13.84
C LYS A 181 -12.05 8.89 13.84
N PRO A 182 -11.36 9.79 13.10
CA PRO A 182 -9.96 10.00 13.40
C PRO A 182 -9.93 10.30 14.89
N CYS A 183 -9.47 9.35 15.70
CA CYS A 183 -9.11 9.67 17.06
C CYS A 183 -8.05 10.74 16.88
N GLY A 184 -8.25 11.90 17.49
CA GLY A 184 -7.52 13.13 17.22
C GLY A 184 -6.03 13.10 17.55
N ALA A 185 -5.41 11.93 17.55
CA ALA A 185 -3.98 11.73 17.64
C ALA A 185 -3.41 11.62 16.21
N GLU A 186 -2.93 12.74 15.68
CA GLU A 186 -1.94 12.69 14.60
C GLU A 186 -0.75 11.87 15.12
N ALA A 187 -0.47 10.72 14.51
CA ALA A 187 0.71 9.94 14.84
C ALA A 187 1.86 10.40 13.95
N SER A 188 2.85 11.06 14.55
CA SER A 188 4.17 11.26 13.96
C SER A 188 5.05 10.04 14.22
N PHE A 189 6.03 9.82 13.35
CA PHE A 189 7.02 8.76 13.48
C PHE A 189 8.31 9.30 14.11
N VAL A 190 8.21 9.89 15.30
CA VAL A 190 9.43 10.29 16.04
C VAL A 190 10.10 9.01 16.56
N THR A 191 11.35 8.78 16.19
CA THR A 191 12.22 7.79 16.84
C THR A 191 12.49 8.26 18.27
N GLU A 192 11.97 7.52 19.26
CA GLU A 192 12.38 7.71 20.66
C GLU A 192 13.89 7.47 20.76
N GLY A 193 14.58 8.43 21.39
CA GLY A 193 16.02 8.53 21.42
C GLY A 193 16.72 7.29 21.98
N ILE A 194 17.89 7.01 21.40
CA ILE A 194 18.88 6.07 21.91
C ILE A 194 19.19 6.46 23.37
N PRO A 195 19.04 5.57 24.37
CA PRO A 195 19.51 5.87 25.71
C PRO A 195 21.03 5.97 25.67
N GLN A 196 21.57 7.14 26.00
CA GLN A 196 23.00 7.27 26.31
C GLN A 196 23.27 6.44 27.56
N LEU A 197 24.15 5.45 27.45
CA LEU A 197 24.81 4.85 28.60
C LEU A 197 25.85 5.86 29.11
N GLU A 198 25.67 6.34 30.34
CA GLU A 198 26.78 6.81 31.19
C GLU A 198 27.62 5.64 31.69
#